data_AF-A0A9E2Y8E8-F1
#
_entry.id   AF-A0A9E2Y8E8-F1
#
_cell.length_a   1.000
_cell.length_b   1.000
_cell.length_c   1.000
_cell.angle_alpha   90.00
_cell.angle_beta   90.00
_cell.angle_gamma   90.00
#
_symmetry.space_group_name_H-M   'P 1'
#
loop_
_entity.id
_entity.type
_entity.pdbx_description
1 polymer ?
#
loop_
_entity_poly.entity_id
_entity_poly.type
_entity_poly.pdbx_seq_one_letter_code
_entity_poly.pdbx_strand_id
1 'polypeptide(L)' 'RALEYGAPPHGGMALGIDRIVMIACGEENLREVTAFPKNQVARDVMMDAPSSVPDQLVKDLHLLRAPEPR' A
#
# COMPACT_ATOMS: atom_id res chain seq x y z
N ARG A 1 -16.79 24.50 1.18
CA ARG A 1 -16.42 23.06 1.20
C ARG A 1 -16.98 22.40 -0.06
N ALA A 2 -16.37 21.32 -0.56
CA ALA A 2 -16.70 20.75 -1.88
C ALA A 2 -18.17 20.32 -2.04
N LEU A 3 -18.84 19.94 -0.94
CA LEU A 3 -20.21 19.44 -0.96
C LEU A 3 -21.30 20.52 -0.90
N GLU A 4 -20.93 21.79 -0.67
CA GLU A 4 -21.89 22.86 -0.34
C GLU A 4 -22.52 23.54 -1.57
N TYR A 5 -21.96 23.34 -2.76
CA TYR A 5 -22.38 24.03 -3.99
C TYR A 5 -23.14 23.11 -4.96
N GLY A 6 -23.94 22.18 -4.43
CA GLY A 6 -24.81 21.31 -5.24
C GLY A 6 -24.17 19.98 -5.64
N ALA A 7 -23.45 19.32 -4.72
CA ALA A 7 -23.04 17.93 -4.95
C ALA A 7 -24.30 17.05 -5.15
N PRO A 8 -24.39 16.28 -6.26
CA PRO A 8 -25.57 15.48 -6.55
C PRO A 8 -25.67 14.28 -5.59
N PRO A 9 -26.83 13.61 -5.50
CA PRO A 9 -26.91 12.28 -4.92
C PRO A 9 -25.96 11.35 -5.70
N HIS A 10 -24.91 10.85 -5.05
CA HIS A 10 -23.91 9.98 -5.65
C HIS A 10 -23.64 8.76 -4.76
N GLY A 11 -23.32 7.64 -5.39
CA GLY A 11 -22.94 6.39 -4.74
C GLY A 11 -21.94 5.65 -5.62
N GLY A 12 -21.10 4.83 -5.00
CA GLY A 12 -20.07 4.06 -5.70
C GLY A 12 -19.73 2.77 -4.96
N MET A 13 -19.00 1.89 -5.65
CA MET A 13 -18.46 0.65 -5.09
C MET A 13 -17.05 0.42 -5.59
N ALA A 14 -16.20 -0.20 -4.78
CA ALA A 14 -14.85 -0.60 -5.15
C ALA A 14 -14.72 -2.11 -4.97
N LEU A 15 -14.25 -2.77 -6.03
CA LEU A 15 -14.00 -4.22 -6.02
C LEU A 15 -12.51 -4.49 -5.78
N GLY A 16 -12.22 -5.47 -4.93
CA GLY A 16 -10.84 -5.92 -4.70
C GLY A 16 -10.39 -6.84 -5.84
N ILE A 17 -9.70 -6.28 -6.83
CA ILE A 17 -9.23 -7.01 -8.02
C ILE A 17 -8.39 -8.24 -7.65
N ASP A 18 -7.48 -8.12 -6.68
CA ASP A 18 -6.60 -9.19 -6.24
C ASP A 18 -7.39 -10.39 -5.73
N ARG A 19 -8.49 -10.14 -4.99
CA ARG A 19 -9.38 -11.20 -4.50
C ARG A 19 -10.21 -11.81 -5.62
N ILE A 20 -10.66 -11.01 -6.58
CA ILE A 20 -11.38 -11.54 -7.76
C ILE A 20 -10.48 -12.49 -8.54
N VAL A 21 -9.22 -12.09 -8.79
CA VAL A 21 -8.24 -12.92 -9.48
C VAL A 21 -7.90 -14.17 -8.67
N MET A 22 -7.67 -14.04 -7.36
CA MET A 22 -7.42 -15.18 -6.46
C MET A 22 -8.53 -16.24 -6.54
N ILE A 23 -9.80 -15.81 -6.48
CA ILE A 23 -10.94 -16.71 -6.60
C ILE A 23 -11.02 -17.31 -8.01
N ALA A 24 -10.80 -16.51 -9.06
CA ALA A 24 -10.85 -16.98 -10.45
C ALA A 24 -9.76 -18.00 -10.77
N CYS A 25 -8.59 -17.88 -10.13
CA CYS A 25 -7.48 -18.82 -10.25
C CYS A 25 -7.62 -20.03 -9.31
N GLY A 26 -8.58 -20.04 -8.39
CA GLY A 26 -8.75 -21.12 -7.41
C GLY A 26 -7.69 -21.11 -6.30
N GLU A 27 -7.06 -19.97 -6.05
CA GLU A 27 -6.00 -19.82 -5.05
C GLU A 27 -6.58 -19.47 -3.67
N GLU A 28 -5.89 -19.88 -2.61
CA GLU A 28 -6.29 -19.59 -1.23
C GLU A 28 -5.57 -18.38 -0.63
N ASN A 29 -4.51 -17.91 -1.30
CA ASN A 29 -3.65 -16.85 -0.80
C ASN A 29 -3.39 -15.78 -1.88
N LEU A 30 -3.55 -14.51 -1.51
CA LEU A 30 -3.29 -13.35 -2.39
C LEU A 30 -1.84 -13.33 -2.90
N ARG A 31 -0.91 -13.94 -2.17
CA ARG A 31 0.50 -14.02 -2.57
C ARG A 31 0.71 -14.83 -3.85
N GLU A 32 -0.16 -15.79 -4.15
CA GLU A 32 -0.07 -16.62 -5.37
C GLU A 32 -0.46 -15.86 -6.64
N VAL A 33 -1.26 -14.79 -6.50
CA VAL A 33 -1.71 -13.95 -7.62
C VAL A 33 -1.04 -12.57 -7.67
N THR A 34 -0.07 -12.33 -6.79
CA THR A 34 0.70 -11.09 -6.72
C THR A 34 2.12 -11.35 -7.17
N ALA A 35 2.61 -10.66 -8.20
CA ALA A 35 3.95 -10.90 -8.76
C ALA A 35 5.09 -10.74 -7.74
N PHE A 36 5.02 -9.71 -6.88
CA PHE A 36 6.03 -9.41 -5.85
C PHE A 36 5.35 -9.20 -4.49
N PRO A 37 4.97 -10.27 -3.80
CA PRO A 37 4.19 -10.17 -2.58
C PRO A 37 5.07 -9.76 -1.40
N LYS A 38 4.52 -8.92 -0.52
CA LYS A 38 5.15 -8.63 0.78
C LYS A 38 4.84 -9.73 1.80
N ASN A 39 5.69 -9.87 2.80
CA ASN A 39 5.44 -10.72 3.96
C ASN A 39 4.49 -10.04 4.97
N GLN A 40 4.16 -10.72 6.07
CA GLN A 40 3.24 -10.22 7.09
C GLN A 40 3.72 -8.96 7.83
N VAL A 41 5.02 -8.67 7.80
CA VAL A 41 5.61 -7.44 8.37
C VAL A 41 5.87 -6.38 7.30
N ALA A 42 5.16 -6.45 6.17
CA ALA A 42 5.24 -5.53 5.04
C ALA A 42 6.63 -5.40 4.40
N ARG A 43 7.45 -6.46 4.47
CA ARG A 43 8.74 -6.52 3.77
C ARG A 43 8.67 -7.25 2.44
N ASP A 44 9.33 -6.69 1.46
CA ASP A 44 9.70 -7.38 0.23
C ASP A 44 11.08 -8.01 0.44
N VAL A 45 11.12 -9.34 0.50
CA VAL A 45 12.36 -10.09 0.78
C VAL A 45 13.28 -10.15 -0.44
N MET A 46 12.73 -10.05 -1.64
CA MET A 46 13.51 -10.10 -2.87
C MET A 46 14.31 -8.81 -3.07
N MET A 47 13.70 -7.67 -2.75
CA MET A 47 14.30 -6.34 -2.92
C MET A 47 14.92 -5.76 -1.64
N ASP A 48 14.87 -6.50 -0.54
CA ASP A 48 15.26 -6.03 0.80
C ASP A 48 14.63 -4.67 1.16
N ALA A 49 13.31 -4.57 0.99
CA ALA A 49 12.56 -3.32 1.18
C ALA A 49 11.53 -3.43 2.32
N PRO A 50 11.27 -2.36 3.09
CA PRO A 50 11.94 -1.06 3.03
C PRO A 50 13.38 -1.11 3.53
N SER A 51 14.21 -0.23 2.99
CA SER A 51 15.61 -0.06 3.37
C SER A 51 15.87 1.34 3.93
N SER A 52 17.00 1.53 4.61
CA SER A 52 17.40 2.86 5.05
C SER A 52 17.81 3.75 3.86
N VAL A 53 17.60 5.06 4.01
CA VAL A 53 18.05 6.09 3.07
C VAL A 53 19.14 6.96 3.70
N PRO A 54 20.01 7.63 2.92
CA PRO A 54 20.97 8.60 3.45
C PRO A 54 20.29 9.77 4.17
N ASP A 55 20.92 10.26 5.24
CA ASP A 55 20.40 11.41 6.02
C ASP A 55 20.29 12.70 5.20
N GLN A 56 21.13 12.85 4.18
CA GLN A 56 21.06 14.01 3.29
C GLN A 56 19.71 14.10 2.59
N LEU A 57 19.18 12.98 2.07
CA LEU A 57 17.87 12.96 1.42
C LEU A 57 16.74 13.32 2.40
N VAL A 58 16.84 12.87 3.65
CA VAL A 58 15.85 13.20 4.69
C VAL A 58 15.88 14.71 4.99
N LYS A 59 17.06 15.31 5.06
CA LYS A 59 17.24 16.76 5.25
C LYS A 59 16.75 17.56 4.05
N ASP A 60 17.07 17.12 2.84
CA ASP A 60 16.67 17.78 1.59
C ASP A 60 15.14 17.82 1.44
N LEU A 61 14.45 16.80 1.97
CA LEU A 61 12.98 16.73 2.01
C LEU A 61 12.36 17.44 3.24
N HIS A 62 13.17 18.08 4.09
CA HIS A 62 12.75 18.74 5.32
C HIS A 62 11.99 17.81 6.30
N LEU A 63 12.39 16.53 6.34
CA LEU A 63 11.80 15.52 7.21
C LEU A 63 12.64 15.27 8.46
N LEU A 64 12.01 14.71 9.49
CA LEU A 64 12.67 14.14 10.66
C LEU A 64 12.28 12.66 10.76
N ARG A 65 13.23 11.80 11.14
CA ARG A 65 12.93 10.39 11.39
C ARG A 65 12.16 10.28 12.72
N ALA A 66 11.06 9.55 12.70
CA ALA A 66 10.36 9.21 13.93
C ALA A 66 11.27 8.32 14.81
N PRO A 67 11.17 8.42 16.15
CA PRO A 67 11.84 7.47 17.03
C PRO A 67 11.30 6.06 16.77
N GLU A 68 12.18 5.05 16.89
CA GLU A 68 11.77 3.65 16.77
C GLU A 68 10.67 3.34 17.81
N PRO A 69 9.54 2.73 17.40
CA PRO A 69 8.50 2.32 18.34
C PRO A 69 9.07 1.31 19.34
N ARG A 70 8.74 1.48 20.62
CA ARG A 70 9.15 0.55 21.70
C ARG A 70 8.45 -0.79 21.58
#